data_AF-A0A6I3F9A6-F1
#
_entry.id   AF-A0A6I3F9A6-F1
#
_cell.length_a   1.000
_cell.length_b   1.000
_cell.length_c   1.000
_cell.angle_alpha   90.00
_cell.angle_beta   90.00
_cell.angle_gamma   90.00
#
_symmetry.space_group_name_H-M   'P 1'
#
loop_
_entity.id
_entity.type
_entity.pdbx_description
1 polymer ?
#
loop_
_entity_poly.entity_id
_entity_poly.type
_entity_poly.pdbx_seq_one_letter_code
_entity_poly.pdbx_strand_id
1 'polypeptide(L)'
;MEPNPRNSVRSVILGAGVLVVLVLALLRYGPVRLFERQQPADEAAVDVSATSASTAPVVATSVPTVDAPIAVGTATIDLVDSTRPTEARGNTPASGARSLRVVVRYPTMGVASEEEFPDATPSGQFPLIVFA
;
A
#
# COMPACT_ATOMS: atom_id res chain seq x y z
N MET A 1 -54.35 -32.50 -7.78
CA MET A 1 -52.94 -32.07 -7.89
C MET A 1 -52.54 -31.58 -6.50
N GLU A 2 -52.07 -32.51 -5.66
CA GLU A 2 -51.77 -32.26 -4.24
C GLU A 2 -50.35 -31.70 -4.08
N PRO A 3 -50.14 -30.62 -3.31
CA PRO A 3 -48.81 -30.09 -3.04
C PRO A 3 -48.05 -30.93 -2.01
N ASN A 4 -46.83 -31.32 -2.37
CA ASN A 4 -45.91 -32.17 -1.59
C ASN A 4 -45.25 -31.37 -0.43
N PRO A 5 -45.41 -31.78 0.86
CA PRO A 5 -44.99 -31.00 2.04
C PRO A 5 -43.51 -31.12 2.41
N ARG A 6 -42.65 -31.74 1.59
CA ARG A 6 -41.25 -32.06 1.96
C ARG A 6 -40.28 -30.88 1.99
N ASN A 7 -40.70 -29.66 1.65
CA ASN A 7 -39.78 -28.53 1.48
C ASN A 7 -39.65 -27.61 2.71
N SER A 8 -40.41 -27.84 3.78
CA SER A 8 -40.51 -26.87 4.90
C SER A 8 -39.46 -27.04 6.02
N VAL A 9 -38.75 -28.18 6.09
CA VAL A 9 -37.90 -28.50 7.27
C VAL A 9 -36.44 -28.06 7.11
N ARG A 10 -35.99 -27.70 5.90
CA ARG A 10 -34.57 -27.35 5.65
C ARG A 10 -34.21 -25.90 5.97
N SER A 11 -35.18 -25.02 6.22
CA SER A 11 -34.91 -23.59 6.45
C SER A 11 -34.52 -23.23 7.89
N VAL A 12 -34.88 -24.08 8.87
CA VAL A 12 -34.69 -23.74 10.31
C VAL A 12 -33.26 -24.04 10.80
N ILE A 13 -32.55 -24.98 10.17
CA ILE A 13 -31.22 -25.42 10.63
C ILE A 13 -30.10 -24.45 10.20
N LEU A 14 -30.27 -23.68 9.12
CA LEU A 14 -29.27 -22.69 8.69
C LEU A 14 -29.24 -21.42 9.56
N GLY A 15 -30.34 -21.07 10.25
CA GLY A 15 -30.40 -19.87 11.09
C GLY A 15 -29.58 -19.99 12.39
N ALA A 16 -29.55 -21.18 13.00
CA ALA A 16 -28.87 -21.38 14.27
C ALA A 16 -27.34 -21.43 14.14
N GLY A 17 -26.82 -21.96 13.03
CA GLY A 17 -25.37 -22.07 12.80
C GLY A 17 -24.66 -20.71 12.63
N VAL A 18 -25.29 -19.78 11.92
CA VAL A 18 -24.72 -18.43 11.67
C VAL A 18 -24.67 -17.60 12.96
N LEU A 19 -25.67 -17.73 13.82
CA LEU A 19 -25.73 -17.00 15.09
C LEU A 19 -24.64 -17.46 16.07
N VAL A 20 -24.34 -18.77 16.11
CA VAL A 20 -23.27 -19.33 16.96
C VAL A 20 -21.88 -18.85 16.51
N VAL A 21 -21.62 -18.77 15.19
CA VAL A 21 -20.35 -18.26 14.66
C VAL A 21 -20.17 -16.76 14.95
N LEU A 22 -21.24 -15.97 14.86
CA LEU A 22 -21.21 -14.53 15.17
C LEU A 22 -20.92 -14.27 16.66
N VAL A 23 -21.54 -15.04 17.57
CA VAL A 23 -21.31 -14.92 19.02
C VAL A 23 -19.88 -15.36 19.39
N LEU A 24 -19.34 -16.40 18.75
CA LEU A 24 -17.93 -16.82 18.93
C LEU A 24 -16.92 -15.80 18.40
N ALA A 25 -17.24 -15.07 17.33
CA ALA A 25 -16.41 -13.99 16.83
C ALA A 25 -16.37 -12.80 17.81
N LEU A 26 -17.51 -12.42 18.40
CA LEU A 26 -17.59 -11.35 19.40
C LEU A 26 -16.91 -11.70 20.74
N LEU A 27 -16.83 -12.98 21.10
CA LEU A 27 -16.12 -13.44 22.30
C LEU A 27 -14.60 -13.53 22.11
N ARG A 28 -14.10 -13.71 20.89
CA ARG A 28 -12.64 -13.73 20.62
C ARG A 28 -12.05 -12.35 20.30
N TYR A 29 -12.85 -11.44 19.76
CA TYR A 29 -12.43 -10.06 19.47
C TYR A 29 -13.00 -9.13 20.53
N GLY A 30 -12.35 -9.11 21.70
CA GLY A 30 -12.65 -8.14 22.76
C GLY A 30 -12.54 -6.69 22.26
N PRO A 31 -13.12 -5.73 22.99
CA PRO A 31 -13.16 -4.33 22.58
C PRO A 31 -11.75 -3.79 22.39
N VAL A 32 -11.49 -3.24 21.21
CA VAL A 32 -10.33 -2.40 20.92
C VAL A 32 -10.31 -1.30 21.96
N ARG A 33 -9.43 -1.42 22.95
CA ARG A 33 -9.14 -0.35 23.89
C ARG A 33 -8.50 0.76 23.07
N LEU A 34 -9.28 1.80 22.80
CA LEU A 34 -8.78 3.08 22.30
C LEU A 34 -7.67 3.49 23.28
N PHE A 35 -6.42 3.41 22.83
CA PHE A 35 -5.28 3.84 23.61
C PHE A 35 -5.35 5.37 23.72
N GLU A 36 -5.98 5.84 24.78
CA GLU A 36 -5.90 7.21 25.22
C GLU A 36 -4.48 7.42 25.76
N ARG A 37 -3.62 8.03 24.94
CA ARG A 37 -2.31 8.51 25.41
C ARG A 37 -2.59 9.65 26.41
N GLN A 38 -2.67 9.31 27.69
CA GLN A 38 -2.39 10.26 28.76
C GLN A 38 -0.92 10.67 28.63
N GLN A 39 -0.72 11.88 28.13
CA GLN A 39 0.54 12.61 28.18
C GLN A 39 0.72 13.11 29.62
N PRO A 40 1.70 12.63 30.40
CA PRO A 40 2.03 13.28 31.65
C PRO A 40 2.66 14.64 31.33
N ALA A 41 2.02 15.70 31.86
CA ALA A 41 2.69 16.95 32.08
C ALA A 41 3.75 16.72 33.15
N ASP A 42 5.01 16.77 32.77
CA ASP A 42 6.09 17.02 33.71
C ASP A 42 6.92 18.17 33.16
N GLU A 43 6.78 19.30 33.85
CA GLU A 43 7.59 20.49 33.72
C GLU A 43 9.03 20.13 34.10
N ALA A 44 9.93 20.12 33.12
CA ALA A 44 11.32 20.43 33.37
C ALA A 44 11.65 21.68 32.57
N ALA A 45 11.54 22.82 33.24
CA ALA A 45 12.12 24.08 32.80
C ALA A 45 13.64 23.89 32.65
N VAL A 46 14.12 23.90 31.41
CA VAL A 46 15.53 24.13 31.13
C VAL A 46 15.61 25.39 30.27
N ASP A 47 15.90 26.49 30.95
CA ASP A 47 16.39 27.72 30.34
C ASP A 47 17.78 27.44 29.76
N VAL A 48 17.89 27.40 28.44
CA VAL A 48 19.16 27.63 27.75
C VAL A 48 18.94 28.66 26.67
N SER A 49 19.08 29.92 27.07
CA SER A 49 19.44 31.00 26.15
C SER A 49 20.77 30.69 25.46
N ALA A 50 20.72 30.41 24.15
CA ALA A 50 21.77 30.81 23.21
C ALA A 50 21.20 30.86 21.78
N THR A 51 20.73 32.04 21.42
CA THR A 51 20.42 32.43 20.05
C THR A 51 21.65 32.26 19.16
N SER A 52 21.54 31.39 18.17
CA SER A 52 22.23 31.51 16.89
C SER A 52 21.28 30.95 15.84
N ALA A 53 20.34 31.79 15.40
CA ALA A 53 19.51 31.51 14.25
C ALA A 53 20.42 31.51 13.01
N SER A 54 20.99 30.35 12.69
CA SER A 54 21.50 30.08 11.35
C SER A 54 20.29 29.96 10.44
N THR A 55 19.83 31.08 9.89
CA THR A 55 18.86 31.10 8.80
C THR A 55 19.51 30.44 7.59
N ALA A 56 19.41 29.12 7.50
CA ALA A 56 19.62 28.42 6.24
C ALA A 56 18.62 28.99 5.22
N PRO A 57 19.02 29.26 3.97
CA PRO A 57 18.08 29.67 2.95
C PRO A 57 17.04 28.54 2.77
N VAL A 58 15.80 28.80 3.18
CA VAL A 58 14.66 27.96 2.81
C VAL A 58 14.41 28.24 1.34
N VAL A 59 15.03 27.44 0.47
CA VAL A 59 14.59 27.37 -0.92
C VAL A 59 13.23 26.71 -0.88
N ALA A 60 12.18 27.53 -0.91
CA ALA A 60 10.83 27.06 -1.15
C ALA A 60 10.84 26.47 -2.56
N THR A 61 10.97 25.15 -2.67
CA THR A 61 10.72 24.43 -3.91
C THR A 61 9.24 24.60 -4.21
N SER A 62 8.89 25.59 -5.03
CA SER A 62 7.58 25.66 -5.64
C SER A 62 7.42 24.39 -6.47
N VAL A 63 6.54 23.49 -6.05
CA VAL A 63 6.12 22.39 -6.92
C VAL A 63 5.42 23.06 -8.10
N PRO A 64 5.93 22.92 -9.33
CA PRO A 64 5.25 23.47 -10.48
C PRO A 64 3.86 22.83 -10.55
N THR A 65 2.82 23.65 -10.53
CA THR A 65 1.48 23.19 -10.89
C THR A 65 1.55 22.77 -12.36
N VAL A 66 1.50 21.45 -12.59
CA VAL A 66 1.46 20.92 -13.95
C VAL A 66 0.02 21.04 -14.44
N ASP A 67 -0.32 22.17 -15.07
CA ASP A 67 -1.67 22.43 -15.60
C ASP A 67 -1.98 21.64 -16.89
N ALA A 68 -0.96 21.04 -17.51
CA ALA A 68 -1.10 20.28 -18.77
C ALA A 68 -0.81 18.78 -18.56
N PRO A 69 -1.59 17.87 -19.17
CA PRO A 69 -1.28 16.44 -19.16
C PRO A 69 0.15 16.14 -19.64
N ILE A 70 0.87 15.26 -18.94
CA ILE A 70 2.24 14.84 -19.29
C ILE A 70 2.18 13.52 -20.08
N ALA A 71 2.97 13.40 -21.15
CA ALA A 71 3.22 12.10 -21.78
C ALA A 71 4.01 11.17 -20.85
N VAL A 72 3.58 9.91 -20.73
CA VAL A 72 4.17 8.91 -19.84
C VAL A 72 4.73 7.74 -20.65
N GLY A 73 6.03 7.49 -20.53
CA GLY A 73 6.69 6.31 -21.03
C GLY A 73 6.69 5.19 -20.00
N THR A 74 6.87 3.95 -20.47
CA THR A 74 6.99 2.77 -19.62
C THR A 74 8.26 1.98 -19.95
N ALA A 75 8.82 1.31 -18.95
CA ALA A 75 9.94 0.37 -19.11
C ALA A 75 9.73 -0.82 -18.19
N THR A 76 10.01 -2.03 -18.69
CA THR A 76 9.97 -3.24 -17.87
C THR A 76 11.38 -3.66 -17.50
N ILE A 77 11.63 -3.85 -16.20
CA ILE A 77 12.93 -4.24 -15.67
C ILE A 77 12.77 -5.56 -14.93
N ASP A 78 13.55 -6.56 -15.32
CA ASP A 78 13.67 -7.83 -14.59
C ASP A 78 14.90 -7.74 -13.68
N LEU A 79 14.67 -7.80 -12.37
CA LEU A 79 15.70 -7.76 -11.33
C LEU A 79 15.82 -9.12 -10.66
N VAL A 80 17.05 -9.53 -10.33
CA VAL A 80 17.32 -10.75 -9.59
C VAL A 80 18.00 -10.39 -8.28
N ASP A 81 17.35 -10.73 -7.17
CA ASP A 81 17.90 -10.61 -5.83
C ASP A 81 18.43 -11.97 -5.36
N SER A 82 19.76 -12.13 -5.43
CA SER A 82 20.47 -13.34 -5.02
C SER A 82 20.66 -13.47 -3.51
N THR A 83 20.29 -12.46 -2.72
CA THR A 83 20.49 -12.44 -1.27
C THR A 83 19.27 -12.96 -0.51
N ARG A 84 18.11 -13.00 -1.16
CA ARG A 84 16.85 -13.46 -0.58
C ARG A 84 16.31 -14.66 -1.34
N PRO A 85 16.45 -15.89 -0.81
CA PRO A 85 15.85 -17.06 -1.43
C PRO A 85 14.32 -16.97 -1.37
N THR A 86 13.67 -17.67 -2.29
CA THR A 86 12.21 -17.82 -2.32
C THR A 86 11.88 -19.29 -2.03
N GLU A 87 11.16 -19.54 -0.94
CA GLU A 87 10.67 -20.87 -0.60
C GLU A 87 9.69 -21.41 -1.65
N ALA A 88 9.54 -22.72 -1.74
CA ALA A 88 8.57 -23.34 -2.64
C ALA A 88 7.14 -22.92 -2.28
N ARG A 89 6.31 -22.63 -3.29
CA ARG A 89 4.89 -22.26 -3.12
C ARG A 89 4.01 -22.92 -4.18
N GLY A 90 3.20 -23.89 -3.76
CA GLY A 90 2.34 -24.66 -4.66
C GLY A 90 3.17 -25.40 -5.71
N ASN A 91 2.90 -25.15 -6.99
CA ASN A 91 3.66 -25.72 -8.11
C ASN A 91 4.95 -24.93 -8.42
N THR A 92 5.26 -23.88 -7.66
CA THR A 92 6.47 -23.08 -7.84
C THR A 92 7.59 -23.69 -6.98
N PRO A 93 8.68 -24.20 -7.58
CA PRO A 93 9.80 -24.75 -6.82
C PRO A 93 10.50 -23.67 -6.00
N ALA A 94 11.23 -24.08 -4.98
CA ALA A 94 12.12 -23.19 -4.24
C ALA A 94 13.22 -22.65 -5.18
N SER A 95 13.64 -21.41 -4.95
CA SER A 95 14.69 -20.74 -5.71
C SER A 95 15.72 -20.11 -4.77
N GLY A 96 17.00 -20.27 -5.10
CA GLY A 96 18.10 -19.62 -4.39
C GLY A 96 18.14 -18.09 -4.56
N ALA A 97 17.31 -17.54 -5.47
CA ALA A 97 17.19 -16.11 -5.71
C ALA A 97 15.73 -15.71 -5.91
N ARG A 98 15.40 -14.46 -5.61
CA ARG A 98 14.09 -13.86 -5.87
C ARG A 98 14.13 -13.03 -7.15
N SER A 99 13.32 -13.39 -8.14
CA SER A 99 13.11 -12.59 -9.34
C SER A 99 11.99 -11.57 -9.13
N LEU A 100 12.19 -10.34 -9.59
CA LEU A 100 11.25 -9.23 -9.49
C LEU A 100 11.08 -8.61 -10.88
N ARG A 101 9.86 -8.62 -11.40
CA ARG A 101 9.50 -7.87 -12.60
C ARG A 101 8.88 -6.55 -12.20
N VAL A 102 9.50 -5.44 -12.61
CA VAL A 102 9.09 -4.08 -12.26
C VAL A 102 8.68 -3.33 -13.52
N VAL A 103 7.53 -2.66 -13.48
CA VAL A 103 7.12 -1.70 -14.50
C VAL A 103 7.39 -0.30 -13.99
N VAL A 104 8.29 0.42 -14.65
CA VAL A 104 8.65 1.80 -14.35
C VAL A 104 7.85 2.71 -15.29
N ARG A 105 7.11 3.66 -14.72
CA ARG A 105 6.44 4.73 -15.48
C ARG A 105 7.22 6.02 -15.27
N TYR A 106 7.56 6.73 -16.35
CA TYR A 106 8.36 7.95 -16.29
C TYR A 106 7.86 9.00 -17.28
N PRO A 107 8.05 10.30 -16.98
CA PRO A 107 7.75 11.36 -17.94
C PRO A 107 8.61 11.21 -19.21
N THR A 108 7.96 11.34 -20.36
CA THR A 108 8.61 11.37 -21.68
C THR A 108 8.29 12.68 -22.39
N MET A 109 9.06 12.99 -23.43
CA MET A 109 8.71 14.01 -24.41
C MET A 109 7.53 13.51 -25.27
N GLY A 110 6.63 14.41 -25.67
CA GLY A 110 5.54 14.10 -26.59
C GLY A 110 4.19 14.66 -26.14
N VAL A 111 3.14 14.25 -26.86
CA VAL A 111 1.74 14.59 -26.54
C VAL A 111 1.20 13.56 -25.55
N ALA A 112 0.52 14.02 -24.51
CA ALA A 112 -0.15 13.12 -23.57
C ALA A 112 -1.18 12.25 -24.29
N SER A 113 -1.19 10.97 -23.96
CA SER A 113 -2.08 9.96 -24.52
C SER A 113 -2.55 9.02 -23.41
N GLU A 114 -3.67 8.36 -23.61
CA GLU A 114 -4.08 7.21 -22.77
C GLU A 114 -3.23 5.97 -23.05
N GLU A 115 -2.56 5.93 -24.21
CA GLU A 115 -1.66 4.85 -24.59
C GLU A 115 -0.29 5.00 -23.93
N GLU A 116 0.24 3.90 -23.41
CA GLU A 116 1.59 3.84 -22.84
C GLU A 116 2.63 3.77 -23.95
N PHE A 117 3.71 4.54 -23.82
CA PHE A 117 4.83 4.48 -24.77
C PHE A 117 5.93 3.55 -24.24
N PRO A 118 6.08 2.31 -24.75
CA PRO A 118 7.12 1.40 -24.29
C PRO A 118 8.50 1.92 -24.70
N ASP A 119 9.45 1.86 -23.76
CA ASP A 119 10.86 2.22 -23.92
C ASP A 119 11.09 3.62 -24.52
N ALA A 120 10.19 4.57 -24.18
CA ALA A 120 10.29 5.96 -24.58
C ALA A 120 11.56 6.66 -24.07
N THR A 121 12.01 7.70 -24.76
CA THR A 121 13.15 8.49 -24.29
C THR A 121 12.72 9.39 -23.13
N PRO A 122 13.34 9.29 -21.93
CA PRO A 122 12.95 10.10 -20.78
C PRO A 122 13.16 11.59 -21.04
N SER A 123 12.30 12.43 -20.48
CA SER A 123 12.38 13.89 -20.61
C SER A 123 13.47 14.54 -19.75
N GLY A 124 14.11 13.78 -18.88
CA GLY A 124 15.11 14.26 -17.93
C GLY A 124 15.49 13.22 -16.89
N GLN A 125 16.21 13.65 -15.86
CA GLN A 125 16.50 12.83 -14.69
C GLN A 125 15.39 12.98 -13.66
N PHE A 126 14.83 11.84 -13.25
CA PHE A 126 13.78 11.79 -12.23
C PHE A 126 14.20 10.83 -11.12
N PRO A 127 13.91 11.15 -9.84
CA PRO A 127 14.15 10.21 -8.76
C PRO A 127 13.24 8.98 -8.93
N LEU A 128 13.81 7.79 -8.78
CA LEU A 128 13.04 6.55 -8.71
C LEU A 128 12.49 6.38 -7.29
N ILE A 129 11.16 6.38 -7.17
CA ILE A 129 10.47 6.05 -5.93
C ILE A 129 10.07 4.58 -6.01
N VAL A 130 10.63 3.75 -5.13
CA VAL A 130 10.33 2.32 -5.04
C VAL A 130 9.42 2.09 -3.85
N PHE A 131 8.24 1.52 -4.09
CA PHE A 131 7.35 1.03 -3.03
C PHE A 131 7.64 -0.46 -2.79
N ALA A 132 7.90 -0.83 -1.53
CA ALA A 132 8.27 -2.17 -1.11
C ALA A 132 7.21 -2.79 -0.19
#